data_AF-A0A1I4HCS4-F1
#
_entry.id   AF-A0A1I4HCS4-F1
#
_cell.length_a   1.000
_cell.length_b   1.000
_cell.length_c   1.000
_cell.angle_alpha   90.00
_cell.angle_beta   90.00
_cell.angle_gamma   90.00
#
_symmetry.space_group_name_H-M   'P 1'
#
loop_
_entity.id
_entity.type
_entity.pdbx_description
1 polymer ?
#
loop_
_entity_poly.entity_id
_entity_poly.type
_entity_poly.pdbx_seq_one_letter_code
_entity_poly.pdbx_strand_id
1 'polypeptide(L)' 'MYKQIWCEHVEKIAKYITVEYHFESETKKLRIQSWLCPECGVHGANSEIIVPITINR' A
#
# COMPACT_ATOMS: atom_id res chain seq x y z
N MET A 1 -17.71 15.29 6.98
CA MET A 1 -18.13 14.37 5.89
C MET A 1 -17.15 13.21 5.86
N TYR A 2 -17.61 11.98 6.08
CA TYR A 2 -16.79 10.80 5.87
C TYR A 2 -16.61 10.62 4.35
N LYS A 3 -15.38 10.71 3.84
CA LYS A 3 -15.10 10.36 2.45
C LYS A 3 -15.26 8.84 2.32
N GLN A 4 -16.27 8.41 1.59
CA GLN A 4 -16.46 7.00 1.26
C GLN A 4 -15.30 6.61 0.32
N ILE A 5 -14.43 5.72 0.79
CA ILE A 5 -13.21 5.30 0.06
C ILE A 5 -13.57 4.38 -1.11
N TRP A 6 -14.67 3.63 -0.99
CA TRP A 6 -15.06 2.58 -1.93
C TRP A 6 -16.25 2.98 -2.82
N CYS A 7 -16.26 2.42 -4.03
CA CYS A 7 -17.44 2.43 -4.90
C CYS A 7 -18.48 1.37 -4.51
N GLU A 8 -19.65 1.46 -5.15
CA GLU A 8 -20.79 0.56 -4.96
C GLU A 8 -20.65 -0.81 -5.66
N HIS A 9 -19.66 -0.98 -6.55
CA HIS A 9 -19.41 -2.26 -7.22
C HIS A 9 -19.11 -3.39 -6.24
N VAL A 10 -19.56 -4.59 -6.57
CA VAL A 10 -19.51 -5.75 -5.66
C VAL A 10 -18.07 -6.19 -5.42
N GLU A 11 -17.26 -6.26 -6.48
CA GLU A 11 -15.89 -6.75 -6.40
C GLU A 11 -14.93 -5.68 -5.88
N LYS A 12 -14.25 -6.03 -4.78
CA LYS A 12 -13.26 -5.19 -4.10
C LYS A 12 -12.05 -6.04 -3.74
N ILE A 13 -10.88 -5.59 -4.15
CA ILE A 13 -9.62 -6.32 -4.02
C ILE A 13 -8.66 -5.48 -3.17
N ALA A 14 -8.00 -6.12 -2.20
CA ALA A 14 -6.86 -5.56 -1.51
C ALA A 14 -5.58 -6.27 -2.00
N LYS A 15 -4.63 -5.53 -2.55
CA LYS A 15 -3.35 -6.06 -3.03
C LYS A 15 -2.21 -5.51 -2.18
N TYR A 16 -1.29 -6.39 -1.79
CA TYR A 16 -0.06 -6.02 -1.10
C TYR A 16 1.13 -6.30 -2.01
N ILE A 17 2.01 -5.30 -2.14
CA ILE A 17 3.29 -5.43 -2.84
C ILE A 17 4.41 -4.88 -1.95
N THR A 18 5.61 -5.44 -2.12
CA THR A 18 6.83 -4.89 -1.54
C THR A 18 7.69 -4.37 -2.68
N VAL A 19 8.17 -3.13 -2.56
CA VAL A 19 9.05 -2.50 -3.56
C VAL A 19 10.30 -1.96 -2.88
N GLU A 20 11.42 -2.00 -3.60
CA GLU A 20 12.64 -1.28 -3.21
C GLU A 20 12.55 0.14 -3.78
N TYR A 21 12.56 1.12 -2.89
CA TYR A 21 12.49 2.53 -3.22
C TYR A 21 13.86 3.18 -3.01
N HIS A 22 14.41 3.71 -4.10
CA HIS A 22 15.71 4.38 -4.09
C HIS A 22 15.50 5.89 -3.94
N PHE A 23 16.03 6.47 -2.87
CA PHE A 23 15.99 7.90 -2.61
C PHE A 23 17.40 8.44 -2.41
N GLU A 24 17.90 9.17 -3.40
CA GLU A 24 19.26 9.76 -3.43
C GLU A 24 20.36 8.77 -3.03
N SER A 25 20.73 8.74 -1.74
CA SER A 25 21.80 7.92 -1.17
C SER A 25 21.31 6.67 -0.43
N GLU A 26 20.00 6.47 -0.30
CA GLU A 26 19.42 5.39 0.51
C GLU A 26 18.46 4.52 -0.30
N THR A 27 18.43 3.22 0.01
CA THR A 27 17.39 2.30 -0.49
C THR A 27 16.54 1.85 0.69
N LYS A 28 15.22 2.02 0.58
CA LYS A 28 14.25 1.58 1.58
C LYS A 28 13.32 0.54 0.96
N LYS A 29 12.93 -0.48 1.74
CA LYS A 29 11.84 -1.37 1.36
C LYS A 29 10.52 -0.76 1.80
N LEU A 30 9.60 -0.57 0.86
CA LEU A 30 8.24 -0.12 1.13
C LEU A 30 7.28 -1.28 0.97
N ARG A 31 6.33 -1.41 1.90
CA ARG A 31 5.12 -2.20 1.67
C ARG A 31 4.01 -1.27 1.23
N ILE A 32 3.36 -1.59 0.12
CA ILE A 32 2.23 -0.83 -0.41
C ILE A 32 1.00 -1.74 -0.38
N GLN A 33 -0.03 -1.29 0.31
CA GLN A 33 -1.37 -1.84 0.24
C GLN A 33 -2.18 -0.97 -0.73
N SER A 34 -2.84 -1.57 -1.71
CA SER A 34 -3.74 -0.88 -2.62
C SER A 34 -5.13 -1.49 -2.57
N TRP A 35 -6.14 -0.63 -2.66
CA TRP A 35 -7.56 -0.97 -2.71
C TRP A 35 -8.07 -0.74 -4.11
N LEU A 36 -8.53 -1.81 -4.77
CA LEU A 36 -8.88 -1.81 -6.18
C LEU A 36 -10.28 -2.36 -6.38
N CYS A 37 -11.00 -1.78 -7.34
CA CYS A 37 -12.19 -2.36 -7.94
C CYS A 37 -11.81 -2.74 -9.39
N PRO A 38 -12.15 -3.95 -9.89
CA PRO A 38 -11.86 -4.32 -11.28
C PRO A 38 -12.51 -3.40 -12.31
N GLU A 39 -13.62 -2.76 -11.96
CA GLU A 39 -14.37 -1.87 -12.85
C GLU A 39 -13.82 -0.43 -12.83
N CYS A 40 -13.48 0.11 -11.65
CA CYS A 40 -13.01 1.50 -11.51
C CYS A 40 -11.48 1.66 -11.48
N GLY A 41 -10.75 0.60 -11.16
CA GLY A 41 -9.32 0.67 -10.84
C GLY A 41 -9.04 0.99 -9.37
N VAL A 42 -8.03 1.80 -9.10
CA VAL A 42 -7.52 2.05 -7.74
C VAL A 42 -8.36 3.11 -7.02
N HIS A 43 -8.87 2.76 -5.84
CA HIS A 43 -9.60 3.65 -4.94
C HIS A 43 -8.70 4.33 -3.90
N GLY A 44 -7.58 3.68 -3.57
CA GLY A 44 -6.60 4.25 -2.66
C GLY A 44 -5.42 3.32 -2.46
N ALA A 45 -4.40 3.85 -1.80
CA ALA A 45 -3.26 3.09 -1.35
C ALA A 45 -2.76 3.61 -0.02
N ASN A 46 -2.13 2.74 0.75
CA ASN A 46 -1.35 3.08 1.92
C ASN A 46 0.05 2.47 1.78
N SER A 47 1.07 3.21 2.21
CA SER A 47 2.47 2.78 2.12
C SER A 47 3.15 2.90 3.47
N GLU A 48 3.93 1.89 3.83
CA GLU A 48 4.76 1.88 5.05
C GLU A 48 6.21 1.52 4.72
N ILE A 49 7.15 2.14 5.41
CA ILE A 49 8.57 1.75 5.36
C ILE A 49 8.75 0.50 6.21
N ILE A 50 9.33 -0.55 5.63
CA ILE A 50 9.68 -1.76 6.37
C ILE A 50 10.98 -1.50 7.13
N VAL A 51 10.86 -1.28 8.44
CA VAL A 51 12.01 -1.19 9.34
C VAL A 51 12.45 -2.59 9.79
N PRO A 52 13.74 -2.94 9.72
CA PRO A 52 14.25 -4.20 10.28
C PRO A 52 13.98 -4.23 11.79
N ILE A 53 13.44 -5.34 12.29
CA ILE A 53 13.31 -5.55 13.73
C ILE A 53 14.70 -5.91 14.27
N THR A 54 15.34 -4.98 14.98
CA THR A 54 16.55 -5.29 15.74
C THR A 54 16.15 -5.97 17.04
N ILE A 55 16.25 -7.30 17.09
CA ILE A 55 16.10 -8.04 18.35
C ILE A 55 17.44 -7.94 19.08
N ASN A 56 17.57 -7.01 20.01
CA ASN A 56 18.70 -7.02 20.96
C ASN A 56 18.54 -8.24 21.87
N ARG A 57 19.53 -9.14 21.83
CA ARG A 57 19.67 -10.26 22.76
C ARG A 57 20.34 -9.82 24.05
#